data_AF-A0A966MUI7-F1
#
_entry.id   AF-A0A966MUI7-F1
#
_cell.length_a   1.000
_cell.length_b   1.000
_cell.length_c   1.000
_cell.angle_alpha   90.00
_cell.angle_beta   90.00
_cell.angle_gamma   90.00
#
_symmetry.space_group_name_H-M   'P 1'
#
loop_
_entity.id
_entity.type
_entity.pdbx_description
1 polymer ?
#
loop_
_entity_poly.entity_id
_entity_poly.type
_entity_poly.pdbx_seq_one_letter_code
_entity_poly.pdbx_strand_id
1 'polypeptide(L)'
;QFYLAMYWAQELAAQTDDTSLAEKFAPLAKQLSGNEKIIVAELATVQGHPVDIGGYYQPDFAKLDQVMRPSKTFNSILESFKG
;
A
#
# COMPACT_ATOMS: atom_id res chain seq x y z
N GLN A 1 -2.48 7.43 -2.35
CA GLN A 1 -1.39 6.79 -1.59
C GLN A 1 -0.86 5.56 -2.33
N PHE A 2 -1.71 4.56 -2.66
CA PHE A 2 -1.28 3.38 -3.44
C PHE A 2 -0.54 3.74 -4.75
N TYR A 3 -1.15 4.53 -5.64
CA TYR A 3 -0.51 4.93 -6.91
C TYR A 3 0.82 5.64 -6.72
N LEU A 4 0.94 6.51 -5.71
CA LEU A 4 2.20 7.16 -5.37
C LEU A 4 3.26 6.12 -4.98
N ALA A 5 2.92 5.16 -4.11
CA ALA A 5 3.85 4.10 -3.71
C ALA A 5 4.27 3.22 -4.91
N MET A 6 3.33 2.90 -5.81
CA MET A 6 3.60 2.14 -7.03
C MET A 6 4.57 2.87 -7.96
N TYR A 7 4.26 4.12 -8.31
CA TYR A 7 5.13 4.91 -9.19
C TYR A 7 6.49 5.19 -8.54
N TRP A 8 6.52 5.47 -7.23
CA TRP A 8 7.78 5.67 -6.53
C TRP A 8 8.65 4.41 -6.54
N ALA A 9 8.07 3.23 -6.32
CA ALA A 9 8.79 1.97 -6.42
C ALA A 9 9.29 1.70 -7.86
N GLN A 10 8.50 2.03 -8.88
CA GLN A 10 8.91 1.90 -10.29
C GLN A 10 10.11 2.80 -10.61
N GLU A 11 10.07 4.08 -10.22
CA GLU A 11 11.18 5.01 -10.46
C GLU A 11 12.44 4.61 -9.70
N LEU A 12 12.31 4.18 -8.44
CA LEU A 12 13.44 3.69 -7.65
C LEU A 12 14.05 2.40 -8.21
N ALA A 13 13.24 1.55 -8.84
CA ALA A 13 13.70 0.34 -9.51
C ALA A 13 14.34 0.60 -10.89
N ALA A 14 13.99 1.69 -11.56
CA ALA A 14 14.44 2.01 -12.91
C ALA A 14 15.70 2.88 -12.97
N GLN A 15 15.98 3.64 -11.91
CA GLN A 15 17.17 4.52 -11.85
C GLN A 15 18.49 3.74 -11.88
N THR A 16 19.57 4.44 -12.24
CA THR A 16 20.91 3.87 -12.42
C THR A 16 21.99 4.50 -11.53
N ASP A 17 21.61 5.44 -10.67
CA ASP A 17 22.52 6.15 -9.76
C ASP A 17 22.93 5.28 -8.56
N ASP A 18 22.04 4.37 -8.13
CA ASP A 18 22.28 3.40 -7.05
C ASP A 18 21.69 2.03 -7.43
N THR A 19 22.52 1.13 -7.96
CA THR A 19 22.07 -0.18 -8.42
C THR A 19 21.55 -1.07 -7.29
N SER A 20 22.08 -0.93 -6.07
CA SER A 20 21.60 -1.71 -4.92
C SER A 20 20.19 -1.28 -4.51
N LEU A 21 19.92 0.02 -4.55
CA LEU A 21 18.59 0.55 -4.31
C LEU A 21 17.61 0.09 -5.41
N ALA A 22 18.03 0.13 -6.68
CA ALA A 22 17.23 -0.36 -7.80
C ALA A 22 16.84 -1.83 -7.64
N GLU A 23 17.81 -2.68 -7.36
CA GLU A 23 17.60 -4.12 -7.13
C GLU A 23 16.67 -4.38 -5.94
N LYS A 24 16.81 -3.61 -4.85
CA LYS A 24 15.93 -3.71 -3.68
C LYS A 24 14.48 -3.36 -4.02
N PHE A 25 14.24 -2.32 -4.81
CA PHE A 25 12.88 -1.87 -5.15
C PHE A 25 12.24 -2.61 -6.33
N ALA A 26 13.02 -3.28 -7.18
CA ALA A 26 12.52 -4.08 -8.30
C ALA A 26 11.40 -5.10 -7.94
N PRO A 27 11.53 -5.95 -6.89
CA PRO A 27 10.45 -6.85 -6.50
C PRO A 27 9.21 -6.11 -6.00
N LEU A 28 9.38 -5.01 -5.26
CA LEU A 28 8.26 -4.18 -4.78
C LEU A 28 7.50 -3.57 -5.97
N ALA A 29 8.20 -2.96 -6.91
CA ALA A 29 7.61 -2.37 -8.11
C ALA A 29 6.83 -3.42 -8.92
N LYS A 30 7.39 -4.61 -9.09
CA LYS A 30 6.72 -5.73 -9.78
C LYS A 30 5.46 -6.19 -9.04
N GLN A 31 5.51 -6.35 -7.73
CA GLN A 31 4.36 -6.77 -6.93
C GLN A 31 3.24 -5.73 -6.92
N LEU A 32 3.55 -4.44 -6.75
CA LEU A 32 2.55 -3.37 -6.76
C LEU A 32 1.89 -3.25 -8.14
N SER A 33 2.69 -3.25 -9.21
CA SER A 33 2.17 -3.14 -10.58
C SER A 33 1.34 -4.36 -10.98
N GLY A 34 1.81 -5.57 -10.63
CA GLY A 34 1.11 -6.81 -10.95
C GLY A 34 -0.23 -6.98 -10.20
N ASN A 35 -0.37 -6.35 -9.03
CA ASN A 35 -1.58 -6.44 -8.21
C ASN A 35 -2.44 -5.16 -8.25
N GLU A 36 -2.17 -4.21 -9.14
CA GLU A 36 -2.84 -2.90 -9.19
C GLU A 36 -4.36 -3.03 -9.16
N LYS A 37 -4.93 -3.84 -10.05
CA LYS A 37 -6.38 -4.03 -10.15
C LYS A 37 -7.00 -4.61 -8.87
N ILE A 38 -6.31 -5.55 -8.23
CA ILE A 38 -6.77 -6.18 -6.99
C ILE A 38 -6.77 -5.15 -5.86
N ILE A 39 -5.66 -4.41 -5.72
CA ILE A 39 -5.52 -3.38 -4.68
C ILE A 39 -6.58 -2.29 -4.86
N VAL A 40 -6.78 -1.78 -6.07
CA VAL A 40 -7.81 -0.76 -6.35
C VAL A 40 -9.21 -1.30 -6.04
N ALA A 41 -9.51 -2.55 -6.40
CA ALA A 41 -10.79 -3.16 -6.08
C ALA A 41 -11.02 -3.30 -4.57
N GLU A 42 -10.01 -3.73 -3.81
CA GLU A 42 -10.08 -3.80 -2.34
C GLU A 42 -10.33 -2.42 -1.71
N LEU A 43 -9.63 -1.38 -2.19
CA LEU A 43 -9.81 0.00 -1.73
C LEU A 43 -11.18 0.60 -2.11
N ALA A 44 -11.77 0.14 -3.22
CA ALA A 44 -13.09 0.59 -3.67
C ALA A 44 -14.25 -0.11 -2.94
N THR A 45 -14.11 -1.40 -2.65
CA THR A 45 -15.21 -2.25 -2.12
C THR A 45 -15.72 -1.80 -0.75
N VAL A 46 -14.88 -1.13 0.04
CA VAL A 46 -15.27 -0.64 1.38
C VAL A 46 -16.03 0.69 1.36
N GLN A 47 -16.14 1.34 0.19
CA GLN A 47 -16.78 2.65 0.08
C GLN A 47 -18.30 2.56 0.12
N GLY A 48 -18.95 3.66 0.55
CA GLY A 48 -20.41 3.76 0.59
C GLY A 48 -21.08 3.21 1.85
N HIS A 49 -20.30 2.72 2.82
CA HIS A 49 -20.80 2.20 4.08
C HIS A 49 -20.30 3.00 5.29
N PRO A 50 -21.12 3.20 6.33
CA PRO A 50 -20.65 3.74 7.60
C PRO A 50 -19.58 2.84 8.22
N VAL A 51 -18.61 3.47 8.91
CA VAL A 51 -17.54 2.77 9.63
C VAL A 51 -17.41 3.33 11.04
N ASP A 52 -17.02 2.47 11.98
CA ASP A 52 -16.75 2.86 13.37
C ASP A 52 -15.25 2.93 13.61
N ILE A 53 -14.75 4.13 13.90
CA ILE A 53 -13.35 4.37 14.27
C ILE A 53 -13.14 4.46 15.79
N GLY A 54 -14.17 4.23 16.60
CA GLY A 54 -14.06 4.14 18.07
C GLY A 54 -13.97 5.47 18.82
N GLY A 55 -14.13 6.60 18.14
CA GLY A 55 -14.07 7.93 18.75
C GLY A 55 -13.90 9.03 17.71
N TYR A 56 -14.10 10.29 18.08
CA TYR A 56 -13.94 11.43 17.17
C TYR A 56 -12.60 12.14 17.37
N TYR A 57 -12.38 12.77 18.54
CA TYR A 57 -11.12 13.46 18.86
C TYR A 57 -9.95 12.51 19.16
N GLN A 58 -10.27 11.33 19.69
CA GLN A 58 -9.31 10.29 20.02
C GLN A 58 -9.90 8.94 19.58
N PRO A 59 -9.71 8.54 18.31
CA PRO A 59 -10.20 7.26 17.82
C PRO A 59 -9.45 6.08 18.45
N ASP A 60 -10.05 4.90 18.34
CA ASP A 60 -9.34 3.65 18.61
C ASP A 60 -8.39 3.35 17.46
N PHE A 61 -7.08 3.27 17.74
CA PHE A 61 -6.08 3.10 16.69
C PHE A 61 -6.18 1.76 15.95
N ALA A 62 -6.62 0.69 16.61
CA ALA A 62 -6.77 -0.60 15.95
C ALA A 62 -7.93 -0.56 14.95
N LYS A 63 -9.06 0.07 15.32
CA LYS A 63 -10.18 0.31 14.40
C LYS A 63 -9.79 1.24 13.26
N LEU A 64 -9.11 2.34 13.57
CA LEU A 64 -8.66 3.30 12.57
C LEU A 64 -7.72 2.65 11.55
N ASP A 65 -6.74 1.88 12.01
CA ASP A 65 -5.80 1.19 11.12
C ASP A 65 -6.50 0.22 10.18
N GLN A 66 -7.49 -0.54 10.67
CA GLN A 66 -8.28 -1.45 9.83
C GLN A 66 -9.08 -0.70 8.76
N VAL A 67 -9.72 0.41 9.13
CA VAL A 67 -10.51 1.25 8.21
C VAL A 67 -9.63 1.93 7.17
N MET A 68 -8.48 2.47 7.58
CA MET A 68 -7.60 3.26 6.72
C MET A 68 -6.67 2.41 5.86
N ARG A 69 -6.48 1.13 6.20
CA ARG A 69 -5.65 0.18 5.45
C ARG A 69 -6.46 -1.06 5.04
N PRO A 70 -7.55 -0.92 4.27
CA PRO A 70 -8.47 -2.03 3.99
C PRO A 70 -7.92 -3.02 2.94
N SER A 71 -6.91 -2.63 2.15
CA SER A 71 -6.30 -3.51 1.16
C SER A 71 -5.32 -4.48 1.80
N LYS A 72 -5.76 -5.73 2.00
CA LYS A 72 -4.92 -6.82 2.51
C LYS A 72 -3.74 -7.07 1.59
N THR A 73 -3.96 -7.04 0.27
CA THR A 73 -2.92 -7.27 -0.73
C THR A 73 -1.82 -6.20 -0.63
N PHE A 74 -2.19 -4.92 -0.59
CA PHE A 74 -1.23 -3.83 -0.47
C PHE A 74 -0.46 -3.89 0.84
N ASN A 75 -1.15 -4.14 1.96
CA ASN A 75 -0.52 -4.24 3.27
C ASN A 75 0.49 -5.39 3.35
N SER A 76 0.16 -6.56 2.81
CA SER A 76 1.08 -7.71 2.80
C SER A 76 2.32 -7.44 1.98
N ILE A 77 2.18 -6.80 0.80
CA ILE A 77 3.32 -6.41 -0.04
C ILE A 77 4.25 -5.45 0.72
N LEU A 78 3.71 -4.42 1.36
CA LEU A 78 4.51 -3.46 2.12
C LEU A 78 5.19 -4.10 3.34
N GLU A 79 4.51 -5.03 4.02
CA GLU A 79 5.08 -5.71 5.19
C GLU A 79 6.24 -6.64 4.78
N SER A 80 6.11 -7.36 3.68
CA SER A 80 7.20 -8.18 3.13
C SER A 80 8.40 -7.36 2.67
N PHE A 81 8.23 -6.09 2.32
CA PHE A 81 9.31 -5.20 1.91
C PHE A 81 10.09 -4.57 3.07
N LYS A 82 9.50 -4.50 4.28
CA LYS A 82 10.16 -3.91 5.46
C LYS A 82 11.29 -4.78 6.03
N GLY A 83 11.25 -6.09 5.78
CA GLY A 83 12.29 -7.05 6.19
C GLY A 83 13.50 -7.01 5.27
#